data_AF-A0AAD7ML77-F1
#
_entry.id   AF-A0AAD7ML77-F1
#
_cell.length_a   1.000
_cell.length_b   1.000
_cell.length_c   1.000
_cell.angle_alpha   90.00
_cell.angle_beta   90.00
_cell.angle_gamma   90.00
#
_symmetry.space_group_name_H-M   'P 1'
#
loop_
_entity.id
_entity.type
_entity.pdbx_description
1 polymer ?
#
loop_
_entity_poly.entity_id
_entity_poly.type
_entity_poly.pdbx_seq_one_letter_code
_entity_poly.pdbx_strand_id
1 'polypeptide(L)'
;MRDDLKERLGNLHLQKTEYLEAKVLLEEVVESRHSCRPHDNIKAYTDLAEVGIAMNLDPVLVLKSLAIARTQITRRQLIHGQLGCDIIAADLSLRDGDLISTKRVFEDCLPQFHRHDPRTLFCAERLADISHRFSDRVQEIRWNGVCVALAFRHSNRLGAMNALRQFAALLDALEDQATALALLSVVLAAFEAAGAHQRVGECRMHIASIWESRGELLLAIDFLTAARPAFTAFRGFVDTGCADPGRQTSAQRVSTDLCRPRWTSTDLST
;
A
#
# COMPACT_ATOMS: atom_id res chain seq x y z
N MET A 1 2.82 -23.96 15.67
CA MET A 1 1.76 -22.94 15.54
C MET A 1 0.79 -23.40 14.46
N ARG A 2 -0.53 -23.36 14.69
CA ARG A 2 -1.54 -23.76 13.68
C ARG A 2 -1.50 -22.77 12.50
N ASP A 3 -1.57 -23.24 11.26
CA ASP A 3 -1.39 -22.40 10.05
C ASP A 3 -2.37 -21.21 9.99
N ASP A 4 -3.60 -21.39 10.47
CA ASP A 4 -4.60 -20.30 10.53
C ASP A 4 -4.15 -19.14 11.44
N LEU A 5 -3.41 -19.46 12.51
CA LEU A 5 -2.84 -18.44 13.39
C LEU A 5 -1.68 -17.72 12.70
N LYS A 6 -0.83 -18.46 11.97
CA LYS A 6 0.26 -17.87 11.19
C LYS A 6 -0.27 -16.91 10.12
N GLU A 7 -1.29 -17.34 9.39
CA GLU A 7 -1.92 -16.54 8.33
C GLU A 7 -2.55 -15.26 8.90
N ARG A 8 -3.25 -15.37 10.02
CA ARG A 8 -3.85 -14.20 10.68
C ARG A 8 -2.78 -13.26 11.23
N LEU A 9 -1.71 -13.79 11.80
CA LEU A 9 -0.58 -13.01 12.29
C LEU A 9 0.15 -12.30 11.14
N GLY A 10 0.41 -13.00 10.04
CA GLY A 10 1.00 -12.42 8.84
C GLY A 10 0.16 -11.27 8.27
N ASN A 11 -1.16 -11.42 8.24
CA ASN A 11 -2.07 -10.35 7.84
C ASN A 11 -2.07 -9.15 8.81
N LEU A 12 -1.90 -9.38 10.11
CA LEU A 12 -1.72 -8.28 11.08
C LEU A 12 -0.40 -7.55 10.87
N HIS A 13 0.70 -8.26 10.62
CA HIS A 13 1.98 -7.67 10.26
C HIS A 13 1.88 -6.84 8.97
N LEU A 14 1.18 -7.35 7.94
CA LEU A 14 0.89 -6.60 6.71
C LEU A 14 0.15 -5.28 7.01
N GLN A 15 -0.90 -5.32 7.85
CA GLN A 15 -1.62 -4.10 8.26
C GLN A 15 -0.75 -3.11 9.02
N LYS A 16 0.20 -3.60 9.82
CA LYS A 16 1.17 -2.82 10.56
C LYS A 16 2.35 -2.34 9.72
N THR A 17 2.40 -2.67 8.43
CA THR A 17 3.52 -2.36 7.52
C THR A 17 4.82 -3.08 7.88
N GLU A 18 4.72 -4.20 8.60
CA GLU A 18 5.81 -5.11 8.97
C GLU A 18 5.91 -6.20 7.89
N TYR A 19 6.25 -5.79 6.66
CA TYR A 19 6.07 -6.66 5.48
C TYR A 19 7.01 -7.86 5.46
N LEU A 20 8.19 -7.77 6.07
CA LEU A 20 9.13 -8.88 6.13
C LEU A 20 8.59 -10.01 7.00
N GLU A 21 8.12 -9.66 8.20
CA GLU A 21 7.48 -10.56 9.14
C GLU A 21 6.21 -11.16 8.53
N ALA A 22 5.42 -10.35 7.83
CA ALA A 22 4.25 -10.81 7.08
C ALA A 22 4.64 -11.84 6.01
N LYS A 23 5.67 -11.56 5.21
CA LYS A 23 6.15 -12.43 4.15
C LYS A 23 6.59 -13.79 4.69
N VAL A 24 7.46 -13.80 5.69
CA VAL A 24 8.00 -15.04 6.29
C VAL A 24 6.87 -15.94 6.78
N LEU A 25 5.91 -15.38 7.52
CA LEU A 25 4.78 -16.15 8.04
C LEU A 25 3.88 -16.70 6.93
N LEU A 26 3.64 -15.93 5.88
CA LEU A 26 2.81 -16.38 4.76
C LEU A 26 3.52 -17.40 3.87
N GLU A 27 4.84 -17.28 3.67
CA GLU A 27 5.65 -18.29 2.98
C GLU A 27 5.60 -19.63 3.74
N GLU A 28 5.76 -19.62 5.06
CA GLU A 28 5.61 -20.82 5.89
C GLU A 28 4.21 -21.45 5.78
N VAL A 29 3.15 -20.64 5.70
CA VAL A 29 1.77 -21.13 5.51
C VAL A 29 1.62 -21.77 4.14
N VAL A 30 2.15 -21.14 3.10
CA VAL A 30 2.11 -21.67 1.74
C VAL A 30 2.89 -22.99 1.67
N GLU A 31 4.10 -23.07 2.21
CA GLU A 31 4.94 -24.28 2.22
C GLU A 31 4.31 -25.45 2.99
N SER A 32 3.78 -25.18 4.19
CA SER A 32 3.11 -26.20 5.01
C SER A 32 1.85 -26.76 4.33
N ARG A 33 1.05 -25.89 3.69
CA ARG A 33 -0.21 -26.29 3.03
C ARG A 33 0.00 -26.88 1.64
N HIS A 34 1.13 -26.65 0.96
CA HIS A 34 1.48 -27.29 -0.32
C HIS A 34 1.43 -28.82 -0.24
N SER A 35 1.75 -29.41 0.92
CA SER A 35 1.86 -30.86 1.08
C SER A 35 0.56 -31.54 1.52
N CYS A 36 -0.33 -30.84 2.21
CA CYS A 36 -1.46 -31.48 2.89
C CYS A 36 -2.85 -31.09 2.36
N ARG A 37 -3.05 -29.86 1.85
CA ARG A 37 -4.37 -29.40 1.34
C ARG A 37 -4.22 -28.26 0.32
N PRO A 38 -4.20 -28.54 -0.99
CA PRO A 38 -4.26 -27.49 -2.02
C PRO A 38 -5.59 -26.71 -2.04
N HIS A 39 -6.50 -26.96 -1.10
CA HIS A 39 -7.84 -26.38 -0.98
C HIS A 39 -7.87 -25.05 -0.23
N ASP A 40 -6.98 -24.83 0.74
CA ASP A 40 -6.94 -23.65 1.62
C ASP A 40 -5.81 -22.67 1.22
N ASN A 41 -5.20 -22.90 0.06
CA ASN A 41 -4.01 -22.19 -0.41
C ASN A 41 -4.30 -20.90 -1.18
N ILE A 42 -5.51 -20.75 -1.75
CA ILE A 42 -5.87 -19.59 -2.59
C ILE A 42 -5.61 -18.29 -1.84
N LYS A 43 -6.13 -18.18 -0.61
CA LYS A 43 -5.97 -17.00 0.22
C LYS A 43 -4.51 -16.75 0.60
N ALA A 44 -3.77 -17.80 0.95
CA ALA A 44 -2.36 -17.65 1.31
C ALA A 44 -1.51 -17.13 0.14
N TYR A 45 -1.77 -17.59 -1.10
CA TYR A 45 -1.08 -17.06 -2.28
C TYR A 45 -1.52 -15.64 -2.66
N THR A 46 -2.80 -15.28 -2.46
CA THR A 46 -3.24 -13.90 -2.70
C THR A 46 -2.64 -12.95 -1.68
N ASP A 47 -2.64 -13.31 -0.40
CA ASP A 47 -2.01 -12.52 0.66
C ASP A 47 -0.50 -12.38 0.41
N LEU A 48 0.17 -13.45 -0.03
CA LEU A 48 1.60 -13.41 -0.39
C LEU A 48 1.86 -12.50 -1.60
N ALA A 49 0.95 -12.48 -2.59
CA ALA A 49 1.03 -11.56 -3.71
C ALA A 49 0.85 -10.10 -3.27
N GLU A 50 -0.09 -9.83 -2.35
CA GLU A 50 -0.28 -8.49 -1.76
C GLU A 50 0.95 -8.03 -0.98
N VAL A 51 1.57 -8.91 -0.18
CA VAL A 51 2.84 -8.59 0.50
C VAL A 51 3.95 -8.34 -0.52
N GLY A 52 4.07 -9.17 -1.55
CA GLY A 52 5.05 -8.98 -2.61
C GLY A 52 4.84 -7.66 -3.36
N ILE A 53 3.59 -7.24 -3.49
CA ILE A 53 3.23 -5.91 -3.94
C ILE A 53 3.76 -4.86 -2.94
N ALA A 54 3.35 -4.89 -1.68
CA ALA A 54 3.75 -3.89 -0.70
C ALA A 54 5.28 -3.74 -0.53
N MET A 55 6.03 -4.84 -0.69
CA MET A 55 7.50 -4.88 -0.63
C MET A 55 8.21 -4.44 -1.92
N ASN A 56 7.46 -4.13 -2.98
CA ASN A 56 8.00 -3.82 -4.30
C ASN A 56 8.89 -4.95 -4.88
N LEU A 57 8.47 -6.21 -4.70
CA LEU A 57 9.15 -7.37 -5.29
C LEU A 57 9.00 -7.40 -6.82
N ASP A 58 9.83 -8.23 -7.46
CA ASP A 58 9.75 -8.51 -8.89
C ASP A 58 8.31 -8.92 -9.29
N PRO A 59 7.69 -8.21 -10.26
CA PRO A 59 6.37 -8.54 -10.78
C PRO A 59 6.21 -10.02 -11.18
N VAL A 60 7.26 -10.66 -11.68
CA VAL A 60 7.24 -12.08 -12.07
C VAL A 60 6.95 -12.98 -10.87
N LEU A 61 7.51 -12.67 -9.70
CA LEU A 61 7.28 -13.44 -8.47
C LEU A 61 5.84 -13.26 -7.96
N VAL A 62 5.32 -12.03 -8.03
CA VAL A 62 3.94 -11.71 -7.66
C VAL A 62 2.96 -12.46 -8.57
N LEU A 63 3.17 -12.36 -9.88
CA LEU A 63 2.33 -13.01 -10.89
C LEU A 63 2.38 -14.54 -10.79
N LYS A 64 3.53 -15.13 -10.43
CA LYS A 64 3.63 -16.58 -10.18
C LYS A 64 2.71 -17.03 -9.05
N SER A 65 2.67 -16.28 -7.95
CA SER A 65 1.78 -16.57 -6.81
C SER A 65 0.31 -16.46 -7.22
N LEU A 66 -0.04 -15.39 -7.94
CA LEU A 66 -1.41 -15.19 -8.47
C LEU A 66 -1.82 -16.27 -9.48
N ALA A 67 -0.91 -16.73 -10.33
CA ALA A 67 -1.21 -17.77 -11.32
C ALA A 67 -1.60 -19.10 -10.64
N ILE A 68 -0.93 -19.45 -9.54
CA ILE A 68 -1.27 -20.63 -8.74
C ILE A 68 -2.66 -20.46 -8.13
N ALA A 69 -2.94 -19.30 -7.51
CA ALA A 69 -4.26 -18.99 -6.95
C ALA A 69 -5.37 -19.09 -8.03
N ARG A 70 -5.18 -18.44 -9.18
CA ARG A 70 -6.14 -18.46 -10.31
C ARG A 70 -6.41 -19.87 -10.82
N THR A 71 -5.37 -20.71 -10.96
CA THR A 71 -5.54 -22.10 -11.41
C THR A 71 -6.47 -22.88 -10.47
N GLN A 72 -6.33 -22.66 -9.15
CA GLN A 72 -7.18 -23.30 -8.15
C GLN A 72 -8.60 -22.74 -8.14
N ILE A 73 -8.76 -21.43 -8.34
CA ILE A 73 -10.04 -20.73 -8.46
C ILE A 73 -10.84 -21.25 -9.65
N THR A 74 -10.22 -21.31 -10.84
CA THR A 74 -10.87 -21.75 -12.08
C THR A 74 -11.37 -23.18 -11.98
N ARG A 75 -10.54 -24.09 -11.42
CA ARG A 75 -10.94 -25.49 -11.20
C ARG A 75 -12.19 -25.63 -10.31
N ARG A 76 -12.46 -24.64 -9.47
CA ARG A 76 -13.55 -24.65 -8.49
C ARG A 76 -14.68 -23.69 -8.81
N GLN A 77 -14.57 -22.93 -9.90
CA GLN A 77 -15.54 -21.93 -10.32
C GLN A 77 -15.85 -20.90 -9.23
N LEU A 78 -14.82 -20.49 -8.47
CA LEU A 78 -14.97 -19.52 -7.36
C LEU A 78 -14.97 -18.09 -7.88
N ILE A 79 -16.14 -17.58 -8.27
CA ILE A 79 -16.30 -16.23 -8.86
C ILE A 79 -15.67 -15.14 -7.98
N HIS A 80 -15.93 -15.14 -6.67
CA HIS A 80 -15.35 -14.14 -5.77
C HIS A 80 -13.83 -14.28 -5.57
N GLY A 81 -13.28 -15.48 -5.74
CA GLY A 81 -11.83 -15.68 -5.72
C GLY A 81 -11.18 -15.03 -6.95
N GLN A 82 -11.82 -15.17 -8.12
CA GLN A 82 -11.34 -14.58 -9.37
C GLN A 82 -11.25 -13.06 -9.26
N LEU A 83 -12.31 -12.41 -8.76
CA LEU A 83 -12.32 -10.97 -8.50
C LEU A 83 -11.19 -10.52 -7.58
N GLY A 84 -10.88 -11.32 -6.54
CA GLY A 84 -9.74 -11.07 -5.66
C GLY A 84 -8.40 -11.07 -6.40
N CYS A 85 -8.17 -12.05 -7.26
CA CYS A 85 -6.95 -12.07 -8.07
C CYS A 85 -6.90 -10.92 -9.09
N ASP A 86 -8.04 -10.51 -9.64
CA ASP A 86 -8.11 -9.45 -10.64
C ASP A 86 -7.77 -8.08 -10.04
N ILE A 87 -8.27 -7.76 -8.84
CA ILE A 87 -7.94 -6.50 -8.15
C ILE A 87 -6.47 -6.46 -7.70
N ILE A 88 -5.86 -7.59 -7.32
CA ILE A 88 -4.43 -7.64 -6.95
C ILE A 88 -3.56 -7.50 -8.20
N ALA A 89 -3.94 -8.15 -9.31
CA ALA A 89 -3.24 -7.98 -10.59
C ALA A 89 -3.32 -6.54 -11.09
N ALA A 90 -4.48 -5.89 -10.95
CA ALA A 90 -4.64 -4.48 -11.28
C ALA A 90 -3.75 -3.60 -10.38
N ASP A 91 -3.68 -3.87 -9.07
CA ASP A 91 -2.79 -3.13 -8.17
C ASP A 91 -1.30 -3.28 -8.54
N LEU A 92 -0.89 -4.43 -9.08
CA LEU A 92 0.43 -4.58 -9.68
C LEU A 92 0.59 -3.68 -10.91
N SER A 93 -0.40 -3.65 -11.81
CA SER A 93 -0.40 -2.77 -13.00
C SER A 93 -0.39 -1.27 -12.68
N LEU A 94 -0.88 -0.87 -11.50
CA LEU A 94 -0.73 0.52 -11.01
C LEU A 94 0.73 0.94 -10.82
N ARG A 95 1.64 -0.01 -10.56
CA ARG A 95 3.08 0.29 -10.52
C ARG A 95 3.64 0.65 -11.88
N ASP A 96 3.17 -0.06 -12.89
CA ASP A 96 3.62 0.09 -14.26
C ASP A 96 3.03 1.35 -14.92
N GLY A 97 2.14 2.07 -14.20
CA GLY A 97 1.57 3.34 -14.61
C GLY A 97 0.33 3.24 -15.48
N ASP A 98 -0.25 2.04 -15.66
CA ASP A 98 -1.47 1.87 -16.43
C ASP A 98 -2.71 2.24 -15.60
N LEU A 99 -2.98 3.54 -15.49
CA LEU A 99 -4.07 4.07 -14.67
C LEU A 99 -5.45 3.79 -15.26
N ILE A 100 -5.58 3.78 -16.60
CA ILE A 100 -6.88 3.70 -17.27
C ILE A 100 -7.45 2.27 -17.20
N SER A 101 -6.64 1.27 -17.57
CA SER A 101 -7.12 -0.12 -17.54
C SER A 101 -7.40 -0.55 -16.11
N THR A 102 -6.52 -0.16 -15.19
CA THR A 102 -6.65 -0.48 -13.77
C THR A 102 -7.90 0.15 -13.16
N LYS A 103 -8.17 1.43 -13.46
CA LYS A 103 -9.39 2.10 -13.00
C LYS A 103 -10.63 1.29 -13.39
N ARG A 104 -10.70 0.88 -14.67
CA ARG A 104 -11.82 0.08 -15.18
C ARG A 104 -11.96 -1.24 -14.41
N VAL A 105 -10.87 -1.96 -14.15
CA VAL A 105 -10.92 -3.20 -13.37
C VAL A 105 -11.50 -2.96 -11.97
N PHE A 106 -11.06 -1.92 -11.26
CA PHE A 106 -11.61 -1.61 -9.94
C PHE A 106 -13.08 -1.20 -9.98
N GLU A 107 -13.49 -0.39 -10.96
CA GLU A 107 -14.89 0.03 -11.15
C GLU A 107 -15.80 -1.14 -11.53
N ASP A 108 -15.31 -2.10 -12.33
CA ASP A 108 -16.07 -3.29 -12.73
C ASP A 108 -16.19 -4.31 -11.58
N CYS A 109 -15.15 -4.44 -10.75
CA CYS A 109 -15.14 -5.38 -9.63
C CYS A 109 -15.95 -4.85 -8.43
N LEU A 110 -15.95 -3.55 -8.18
CA LEU A 110 -16.53 -2.94 -6.97
C LEU A 110 -18.00 -3.32 -6.72
N PRO A 111 -18.92 -3.29 -7.72
CA PRO A 111 -20.33 -3.66 -7.54
C PRO A 111 -20.54 -5.15 -7.22
N GLN A 112 -19.54 -5.99 -7.50
CA GLN A 112 -19.62 -7.44 -7.31
C GLN A 112 -19.27 -7.88 -5.89
N PHE A 113 -18.71 -6.98 -5.07
CA PHE A 113 -18.40 -7.25 -3.68
C PHE A 113 -19.60 -6.96 -2.77
N HIS A 114 -19.76 -7.78 -1.73
CA HIS A 114 -20.80 -7.56 -0.72
C HIS A 114 -20.49 -6.30 0.11
N ARG A 115 -21.53 -5.70 0.70
CA ARG A 115 -21.44 -4.45 1.50
C ARG A 115 -20.41 -4.48 2.64
N HIS A 116 -20.07 -5.68 3.12
CA HIS A 116 -19.14 -5.91 4.24
C HIS A 116 -17.82 -6.56 3.79
N ASP A 117 -17.56 -6.63 2.50
CA ASP A 117 -16.33 -7.21 1.97
C ASP A 117 -15.16 -6.23 2.17
N PRO A 118 -14.04 -6.65 2.79
CA PRO A 118 -12.87 -5.80 2.95
C PRO A 118 -12.29 -5.32 1.62
N ARG A 119 -12.50 -6.07 0.53
CA ARG A 119 -12.05 -5.69 -0.82
C ARG A 119 -12.76 -4.46 -1.37
N THR A 120 -13.96 -4.15 -0.88
CA THR A 120 -14.66 -2.91 -1.24
C THR A 120 -13.87 -1.68 -0.78
N LEU A 121 -13.31 -1.72 0.43
CA LEU A 121 -12.45 -0.64 0.92
C LEU A 121 -11.17 -0.56 0.10
N PHE A 122 -10.53 -1.70 -0.18
CA PHE A 122 -9.32 -1.76 -1.01
C PHE A 122 -9.54 -1.12 -2.39
N CYS A 123 -10.60 -1.50 -3.11
CA CYS A 123 -10.92 -0.89 -4.40
C CYS A 123 -11.16 0.62 -4.29
N ALA A 124 -11.87 1.08 -3.26
CA ALA A 124 -12.11 2.49 -3.05
C ALA A 124 -10.80 3.26 -2.79
N GLU A 125 -9.88 2.70 -2.00
CA GLU A 125 -8.56 3.28 -1.73
C GLU A 125 -7.74 3.40 -3.02
N ARG A 126 -7.77 2.38 -3.88
CA ARG A 126 -7.07 2.42 -5.18
C ARG A 126 -7.70 3.40 -6.14
N LEU A 127 -9.02 3.55 -6.16
CA LEU A 127 -9.71 4.55 -6.96
C LEU A 127 -9.42 5.99 -6.47
N ALA A 128 -9.24 6.19 -5.17
CA ALA A 128 -8.78 7.46 -4.61
C ALA A 128 -7.36 7.81 -5.09
N ASP A 129 -6.41 6.86 -4.99
CA ASP A 129 -5.04 7.02 -5.48
C ASP A 129 -5.00 7.31 -6.99
N ILE A 130 -5.76 6.56 -7.78
CA ILE A 130 -5.89 6.82 -9.23
C ILE A 130 -6.42 8.22 -9.51
N SER A 131 -7.47 8.64 -8.78
CA SER A 131 -8.07 9.97 -8.97
C SER A 131 -7.09 11.10 -8.63
N HIS A 132 -6.30 10.92 -7.57
CA HIS A 132 -5.20 11.82 -7.21
C HIS A 132 -4.17 11.91 -8.34
N ARG A 133 -3.73 10.77 -8.90
CA ARG A 133 -2.75 10.73 -10.01
C ARG A 133 -3.27 11.33 -11.31
N PHE A 134 -4.60 11.31 -11.53
CA PHE A 134 -5.25 12.01 -12.64
C PHE A 134 -5.49 13.50 -12.37
N SER A 135 -5.21 14.00 -11.16
CA SER A 135 -5.59 15.33 -10.70
C SER A 135 -7.11 15.61 -10.82
N ASP A 136 -7.94 14.56 -10.79
CA ASP A 136 -9.40 14.68 -10.78
C ASP A 136 -9.87 14.94 -9.35
N ARG A 137 -9.87 16.21 -8.97
CA ARG A 137 -10.21 16.64 -7.59
C ARG A 137 -11.61 16.22 -7.17
N VAL A 138 -12.57 16.20 -8.09
CA VAL A 138 -13.95 15.82 -7.79
C VAL A 138 -14.01 14.34 -7.41
N GLN A 139 -13.38 13.48 -8.21
CA GLN A 139 -13.33 12.05 -7.90
C GLN A 139 -12.43 11.76 -6.69
N GLU A 140 -11.34 12.51 -6.50
CA GLU A 140 -10.46 12.37 -5.35
C GLU A 140 -11.19 12.67 -4.04
N ILE A 141 -11.95 13.77 -3.95
CA ILE A 141 -12.80 14.09 -2.79
C ILE A 141 -13.81 12.96 -2.56
N ARG A 142 -14.49 12.54 -3.63
CA ARG A 142 -15.52 11.49 -3.56
C ARG A 142 -14.96 10.18 -3.01
N TRP A 143 -13.87 9.68 -3.59
CA TRP A 143 -13.31 8.39 -3.23
C TRP A 143 -12.68 8.40 -1.84
N ASN A 144 -12.00 9.49 -1.44
CA ASN A 144 -11.51 9.61 -0.07
C ASN A 144 -12.67 9.61 0.95
N GLY A 145 -13.77 10.33 0.68
CA GLY A 145 -14.96 10.31 1.53
C GLY A 145 -15.59 8.91 1.64
N VAL A 146 -15.65 8.18 0.52
CA VAL A 146 -16.10 6.78 0.49
C VAL A 146 -15.19 5.89 1.33
N CYS A 147 -13.87 6.04 1.22
CA CYS A 147 -12.89 5.25 2.00
C CYS A 147 -13.09 5.44 3.51
N VAL A 148 -13.22 6.69 3.96
CA VAL A 148 -13.47 7.01 5.38
C VAL A 148 -14.76 6.33 5.85
N ALA A 149 -15.86 6.48 5.09
CA ALA A 149 -17.15 5.89 5.46
C ALA A 149 -17.12 4.36 5.50
N LEU A 150 -16.46 3.72 4.53
CA LEU A 150 -16.31 2.25 4.49
C LEU A 150 -15.43 1.74 5.63
N ALA A 151 -14.32 2.41 5.91
CA ALA A 151 -13.41 1.99 6.96
C ALA A 151 -14.04 2.06 8.35
N PHE A 152 -14.79 3.13 8.66
CA PHE A 152 -15.57 3.20 9.90
C PHE A 152 -16.65 2.13 9.95
N ARG A 153 -17.37 1.90 8.85
CA ARG A 153 -18.41 0.85 8.77
C ARG A 153 -17.84 -0.55 9.05
N HIS A 154 -16.63 -0.84 8.58
CA HIS A 154 -15.98 -2.13 8.77
C HIS A 154 -15.21 -2.24 10.09
N SER A 155 -15.30 -1.22 10.96
CA SER A 155 -14.47 -1.13 12.18
C SER A 155 -12.96 -1.25 11.89
N ASN A 156 -12.54 -0.92 10.66
CA ASN A 156 -11.15 -0.95 10.24
C ASN A 156 -10.50 0.38 10.61
N ARG A 157 -10.08 0.51 11.87
CA ARG A 157 -9.51 1.76 12.39
C ARG A 157 -8.25 2.20 11.64
N LEU A 158 -7.37 1.26 11.29
CA LEU A 158 -6.14 1.56 10.53
C LEU A 158 -6.44 2.00 9.09
N GLY A 159 -7.42 1.37 8.43
CA GLY A 159 -7.91 1.81 7.13
C GLY A 159 -8.50 3.23 7.21
N ALA A 160 -9.27 3.53 8.25
CA ALA A 160 -9.88 4.85 8.43
C ALA A 160 -8.80 5.93 8.59
N MET A 161 -7.76 5.68 9.39
CA MET A 161 -6.65 6.61 9.54
C MET A 161 -5.86 6.80 8.24
N ASN A 162 -5.71 5.75 7.43
CA ASN A 162 -5.08 5.87 6.12
C ASN A 162 -5.90 6.73 5.15
N ALA A 163 -7.22 6.53 5.11
CA ALA A 163 -8.12 7.36 4.30
C ALA A 163 -8.09 8.83 4.75
N LEU A 164 -8.07 9.09 6.07
CA LEU A 164 -7.94 10.46 6.60
C LEU A 164 -6.58 11.09 6.25
N ARG A 165 -5.48 10.31 6.24
CA ARG A 165 -4.17 10.80 5.79
C ARG A 165 -4.20 11.25 4.33
N GLN A 166 -4.82 10.46 3.46
CA GLN A 166 -4.98 10.79 2.04
C GLN A 166 -5.88 12.03 1.87
N PHE A 167 -6.96 12.13 2.65
CA PHE A 167 -7.80 13.32 2.66
C PHE A 167 -7.05 14.57 3.13
N ALA A 168 -6.14 14.45 4.11
CA ALA A 168 -5.28 15.56 4.50
C ALA A 168 -4.35 16.01 3.36
N ALA A 169 -3.87 15.09 2.52
CA ALA A 169 -3.03 15.42 1.36
C ALA A 169 -3.81 16.18 0.30
N LEU A 170 -5.08 15.82 0.12
CA LEU A 170 -6.01 16.57 -0.70
C LEU A 170 -6.26 17.97 -0.14
N LEU A 171 -6.44 18.12 1.18
CA LEU A 171 -6.62 19.44 1.80
C LEU A 171 -5.39 20.33 1.65
N ASP A 172 -4.18 19.78 1.82
CA ASP A 172 -2.93 20.51 1.56
C ASP A 172 -2.84 20.93 0.09
N ALA A 173 -3.19 20.05 -0.85
CA ALA A 173 -3.23 20.36 -2.27
C ALA A 173 -4.34 21.37 -2.66
N LEU A 174 -5.31 21.60 -1.77
CA LEU A 174 -6.33 22.65 -1.88
C LEU A 174 -5.97 23.88 -1.03
N GLU A 175 -4.73 23.97 -0.56
CA GLU A 175 -4.17 25.05 0.25
C GLU A 175 -4.81 25.21 1.65
N ASP A 176 -5.65 24.28 2.10
CA ASP A 176 -6.16 24.21 3.49
C ASP A 176 -5.19 23.44 4.38
N GLN A 177 -4.00 24.01 4.51
CA GLN A 177 -2.89 23.44 5.28
C GLN A 177 -3.17 23.37 6.79
N ALA A 178 -4.01 24.27 7.32
CA ALA A 178 -4.34 24.29 8.74
C ALA A 178 -5.19 23.06 9.12
N THR A 179 -6.23 22.78 8.33
CA THR A 179 -7.05 21.58 8.52
C THR A 179 -6.25 20.31 8.21
N ALA A 180 -5.41 20.33 7.17
CA ALA A 180 -4.52 19.21 6.85
C ALA A 180 -3.60 18.84 8.02
N LEU A 181 -2.92 19.81 8.65
CA LEU A 181 -2.05 19.57 9.81
C LEU A 181 -2.82 19.06 11.03
N ALA A 182 -4.00 19.61 11.31
CA ALA A 182 -4.85 19.14 12.41
C ALA A 182 -5.25 17.67 12.20
N LEU A 183 -5.61 17.32 10.97
CA LEU A 183 -5.99 15.96 10.61
C LEU A 183 -4.79 15.00 10.67
N LEU A 184 -3.64 15.38 10.13
CA LEU A 184 -2.41 14.60 10.17
C LEU A 184 -1.92 14.36 11.61
N SER A 185 -2.13 15.31 12.52
CA SER A 185 -1.76 15.15 13.93
C SER A 185 -2.59 14.06 14.62
N VAL A 186 -3.89 14.03 14.37
CA VAL A 186 -4.79 12.96 14.88
C VAL A 186 -4.41 11.60 14.28
N VAL A 187 -4.15 11.56 12.98
CA VAL A 187 -3.75 10.35 12.25
C VAL A 187 -2.40 9.81 12.76
N LEU A 188 -1.42 10.69 12.96
CA LEU A 188 -0.10 10.33 13.48
C LEU A 188 -0.20 9.64 14.84
N ALA A 189 -0.91 10.25 15.79
CA ALA A 189 -1.10 9.67 17.12
C ALA A 189 -1.79 8.30 17.06
N ALA A 190 -2.74 8.12 16.14
CA ALA A 190 -3.41 6.84 15.96
C ALA A 190 -2.49 5.76 15.35
N PHE A 191 -1.61 6.11 14.41
CA PHE A 191 -0.63 5.18 13.86
C PHE A 191 0.46 4.81 14.86
N GLU A 192 0.91 5.76 15.69
CA GLU A 192 1.86 5.50 16.78
C GLU A 192 1.26 4.53 17.79
N ALA A 193 0.02 4.76 18.24
CA ALA A 193 -0.67 3.87 19.16
C ALA A 193 -0.88 2.44 18.60
N ALA A 194 -0.98 2.30 17.27
CA ALA A 194 -1.16 1.03 16.61
C ALA A 194 0.17 0.32 16.23
N GLY A 195 1.31 1.00 16.39
CA GLY A 195 2.62 0.49 15.96
C GLY A 195 2.78 0.39 14.44
N ALA A 196 2.09 1.24 13.66
CA ALA A 196 2.18 1.22 12.19
C ALA A 196 3.41 2.01 11.70
N HIS A 197 4.61 1.46 11.89
CA HIS A 197 5.87 2.18 11.79
C HIS A 197 6.10 2.92 10.46
N GLN A 198 5.86 2.28 9.31
CA GLN A 198 6.02 2.95 8.02
C GLN A 198 5.01 4.09 7.84
N ARG A 199 3.76 3.87 8.25
CA ARG A 199 2.69 4.88 8.17
C ARG A 199 2.98 6.10 9.06
N VAL A 200 3.60 5.88 10.21
CA VAL A 200 4.12 6.96 11.07
C VAL A 200 5.16 7.78 10.29
N GLY A 201 6.11 7.12 9.63
CA GLY A 201 7.13 7.77 8.79
C GLY A 201 6.51 8.61 7.66
N GLU A 202 5.58 8.02 6.90
CA GLU A 202 4.87 8.71 5.81
C GLU A 202 4.07 9.92 6.31
N CYS A 203 3.38 9.79 7.45
CA CYS A 203 2.63 10.88 8.04
C CYS A 203 3.55 12.03 8.49
N ARG A 204 4.70 11.71 9.10
CA ARG A 204 5.70 12.72 9.50
C ARG A 204 6.32 13.43 8.31
N MET A 205 6.64 12.73 7.22
CA MET A 205 7.13 13.36 5.99
C MET A 205 6.12 14.35 5.42
N HIS A 206 4.84 13.99 5.44
CA HIS A 206 3.80 14.87 4.93
C HIS A 206 3.62 16.13 5.80
N ILE A 207 3.63 15.98 7.13
CA ILE A 207 3.64 17.13 8.05
C ILE A 207 4.86 18.01 7.78
N ALA A 208 6.05 17.43 7.58
CA ALA A 208 7.25 18.18 7.25
C ALA A 208 7.12 18.98 5.95
N SER A 209 6.54 18.38 4.90
CA SER A 209 6.29 19.05 3.61
C SER A 209 5.42 20.30 3.78
N ILE A 210 4.38 20.23 4.61
CA ILE A 210 3.53 21.39 4.89
C ILE A 210 4.33 22.48 5.61
N TRP A 211 5.12 22.13 6.64
CA TRP A 211 5.97 23.11 7.34
C TRP A 211 7.03 23.74 6.45
N GLU A 212 7.64 22.96 5.55
CA GLU A 212 8.58 23.44 4.55
C GLU A 212 7.92 24.47 3.62
N SER A 213 6.73 24.18 3.11
CA SER A 213 5.97 25.12 2.25
C SER A 213 5.60 26.43 2.96
N ARG A 214 5.51 26.41 4.30
CA ARG A 214 5.25 27.57 5.15
C ARG A 214 6.52 28.34 5.53
N GLY A 215 7.70 27.82 5.18
CA GLY A 215 9.00 28.40 5.56
C GLY A 215 9.48 28.03 6.96
N GLU A 216 8.76 27.17 7.69
CA GLU A 216 9.10 26.72 9.05
C GLU A 216 10.10 25.56 9.01
N LEU A 217 11.30 25.83 8.51
CA LEU A 217 12.29 24.81 8.18
C LEU A 217 12.77 23.99 9.39
N LEU A 218 12.87 24.59 10.57
CA LEU A 218 13.28 23.87 11.79
C LEU A 218 12.27 22.79 12.16
N LEU A 219 10.97 23.11 12.13
CA LEU A 219 9.91 22.13 12.37
C LEU A 219 9.93 21.03 11.30
N ALA A 220 10.11 21.39 10.03
CA ALA A 220 10.23 20.41 8.96
C ALA A 220 11.39 19.43 9.18
N ILE A 221 12.57 19.93 9.57
CA ILE A 221 13.76 19.12 9.88
C ILE A 221 13.50 18.18 11.05
N ASP A 222 12.85 18.65 12.11
CA ASP A 222 12.51 17.82 13.27
C ASP A 222 11.62 16.63 12.86
N PHE A 223 10.57 16.89 12.07
CA PHE A 223 9.68 15.85 11.57
C PHE A 223 10.39 14.88 10.61
N LEU A 224 11.24 15.35 9.70
CA LEU A 224 12.02 14.49 8.80
C LEU A 224 13.02 13.62 9.59
N THR A 225 13.66 14.19 10.60
CA THR A 225 14.58 13.46 11.48
C THR A 225 13.84 12.36 12.24
N ALA A 226 12.65 12.65 12.74
CA ALA A 226 11.78 11.67 13.38
C ALA A 226 11.19 10.63 12.40
N ALA A 227 11.05 10.95 11.11
CA ALA A 227 10.58 10.02 10.09
C ALA A 227 11.66 9.00 9.67
N ARG A 228 12.94 9.40 9.72
CA ARG A 228 14.08 8.59 9.23
C ARG A 228 14.10 7.13 9.69
N PRO A 229 13.88 6.78 10.99
CA PRO A 229 13.94 5.39 11.45
C PRO A 229 12.99 4.45 10.70
N ALA A 230 11.83 4.96 10.28
CA ALA A 230 10.82 4.17 9.56
C ALA A 230 11.30 3.72 8.17
N PHE A 231 12.24 4.44 7.56
CA PHE A 231 12.75 4.15 6.21
C PHE A 231 14.15 3.53 6.21
N THR A 232 14.93 3.73 7.29
CA THR A 232 16.26 3.11 7.42
C THR A 232 16.20 1.63 7.79
N ALA A 233 15.15 1.19 8.49
CA ALA A 233 14.92 -0.24 8.76
C ALA A 233 14.74 -1.07 7.47
N PHE A 234 14.29 -0.43 6.37
CA PHE A 234 14.06 -1.07 5.08
C PHE A 234 15.34 -1.18 4.21
N ARG A 235 16.25 -0.20 4.30
CA ARG A 235 17.45 -0.13 3.44
C ARG A 235 18.56 -1.10 3.83
N GLY A 236 18.66 -1.48 5.10
CA GLY A 236 19.73 -2.37 5.58
C GLY A 236 19.71 -3.78 4.98
N PHE A 237 18.66 -4.15 4.24
CA PHE A 237 18.48 -5.51 3.72
C PHE A 237 18.57 -5.64 2.18
N VAL A 238 18.32 -4.57 1.41
CA VAL A 238 18.53 -4.60 -0.05
C VAL A 238 20.00 -4.91 -0.37
N ASP A 239 20.91 -4.49 0.50
CA ASP A 239 22.34 -4.75 0.37
C ASP A 239 22.77 -6.15 0.86
N THR A 240 21.97 -6.84 1.68
CA THR A 240 22.32 -8.18 2.19
C THR A 240 21.62 -9.34 1.48
N GLY A 241 20.58 -9.06 0.67
CA GLY A 241 19.81 -10.09 -0.07
C GLY A 241 20.32 -10.41 -1.48
N CYS A 242 21.30 -9.66 -2.00
CA CYS A 242 21.82 -9.82 -3.37
C CYS A 242 23.35 -10.06 -3.42
N ALA A 243 23.94 -10.63 -2.37
CA ALA A 243 25.34 -11.07 -2.42
C ALA A 243 25.44 -12.46 -3.06
N ASP A 244 25.24 -12.54 -4.37
CA ASP A 244 25.69 -13.66 -5.18
C ASP A 244 27.16 -13.38 -5.59
N PRO A 245 28.17 -14.16 -5.13
CA PRO A 245 29.58 -13.79 -5.28
C PRO A 245 30.13 -14.01 -6.71
N GLY A 246 29.29 -14.05 -7.74
CA GLY A 246 29.64 -14.52 -9.08
C GLY A 246 29.50 -13.55 -10.25
N ARG A 247 28.98 -12.32 -10.08
CA ARG A 247 28.82 -11.39 -11.23
C ARG A 247 29.28 -9.97 -10.89
N GLN A 248 30.55 -9.71 -11.17
CA GLN A 248 31.04 -8.35 -11.39
C GLN A 248 30.84 -7.94 -12.85
N THR A 249 30.51 -6.65 -13.03
CA THR A 249 30.40 -5.89 -14.29
C THR A 249 29.14 -6.20 -15.13
N SER A 250 28.38 -5.26 -15.69
CA SER A 250 28.55 -3.82 -15.92
C SER A 250 27.17 -3.26 -16.29
N ALA A 251 26.59 -2.39 -15.45
CA ALA A 251 25.73 -1.26 -15.84
C ALA A 251 25.06 -0.67 -14.59
N GLN A 252 25.67 0.38 -14.05
CA GLN A 252 24.97 1.36 -13.24
C GLN A 252 23.86 1.99 -14.09
N ARG A 253 22.62 1.53 -13.89
CA ARG A 253 21.44 2.40 -13.95
C ARG A 253 20.76 2.30 -12.60
N VAL A 254 21.23 3.16 -11.71
CA VAL A 254 20.55 3.50 -10.48
C VAL A 254 19.18 4.04 -10.87
N SER A 255 18.13 3.24 -10.70
CA SER A 255 16.75 3.74 -10.68
C SER A 255 16.53 4.44 -9.35
N THR A 256 16.82 5.75 -9.33
CA THR A 256 16.55 6.67 -8.22
C THR A 256 15.09 7.11 -8.13
N ASP A 257 14.16 6.45 -8.81
CA ASP A 257 12.80 6.97 -9.01
C ASP A 257 11.77 6.61 -7.93
N LEU A 258 12.17 6.04 -6.79
CA LEU A 258 11.23 5.71 -5.70
C LEU A 258 11.35 6.59 -4.44
N CYS A 259 12.10 7.70 -4.50
CA CYS A 259 12.12 8.74 -3.46
C CYS A 259 12.33 10.13 -4.07
N ARG A 260 11.42 10.58 -4.94
CA ARG A 260 11.29 12.02 -5.23
C ARG A 260 9.87 12.47 -4.89
N PRO A 261 9.69 13.43 -3.97
CA PRO A 261 8.59 14.37 -4.08
C PRO A 261 8.77 15.08 -5.41
N ARG A 262 7.81 14.96 -6.33
CA ARG A 262 7.82 15.71 -7.58
C ARG A 262 7.29 17.11 -7.29
N TRP A 263 8.10 17.93 -6.62
CA TRP A 263 7.90 19.37 -6.54
C TRP A 263 9.09 20.02 -7.26
N THR A 264 8.84 20.49 -8.47
CA THR A 264 9.71 21.50 -9.09
C THR A 264 8.86 22.74 -9.26
N SER A 265 9.02 23.67 -8.32
CA SER A 265 8.65 25.07 -8.53
C SER A 265 9.63 25.68 -9.52
N THR A 266 9.22 25.86 -10.76
CA THR A 266 9.74 26.88 -11.67
C THR A 266 8.91 26.79 -12.95
N ASP A 267 7.99 27.73 -13.12
CA ASP A 267 7.86 28.53 -14.35
C ASP A 267 6.76 29.60 -14.13
N LEU A 268 7.15 30.65 -13.43
CA LEU A 268 6.53 31.98 -13.49
C LEU A 268 7.66 33.00 -13.67
N SER A 269 8.04 33.24 -14.93
CA SER A 269 8.49 34.57 -15.42
C SER A 269 8.96 34.47 -16.89
N THR A 270 8.03 34.64 -17.83
CA THR A 270 7.99 35.73 -18.85
C THR A 270 6.78 35.52 -19.75
#